data_AF-A0ABD1F0Z7-F1
#
_entry.id   AF-A0ABD1F0Z7-F1
#
_cell.length_a   1.000
_cell.length_b   1.000
_cell.length_c   1.000
_cell.angle_alpha   90.00
_cell.angle_beta   90.00
_cell.angle_gamma   90.00
#
_symmetry.space_group_name_H-M   'P 1'
#
loop_
_entity.id
_entity.type
_entity.pdbx_description
1 polymer ?
#
loop_
_entity_poly.entity_id
_entity_poly.type
_entity_poly.pdbx_seq_one_letter_code
_entity_poly.pdbx_strand_id
1 'polypeptide(L)'
;MESETGELTVDSLKEAGNNAMKEEKFKEAALHYTEAIKFAPKNPILYSNRSVAHLMLKHYYLAICDAKQSIELNPSWPKGYFRKGQVELATHQYTDACESFREALKRSPQDPIIYRALSNSEQELLRQQKLDKDVPWVGAGVGIIIGAAYVLSKMFYKNSFQHPLFMCFTTIFIAMVGRFIAKTIRVYMKNQEKKLLEPPDNLLNCEENEKAEEQQKKKTPRYTKSQARMRYKKGKA
;
A
#
# COMPACT_ATOMS: atom_id res chain seq x y z
N MET A 1 -39.34 -0.43 -31.43
CA MET A 1 -38.01 -0.91 -31.83
C MET A 1 -37.22 0.33 -32.20
N GLU A 2 -36.68 1.00 -31.19
CA GLU A 2 -35.78 2.13 -31.38
C GLU A 2 -34.35 1.61 -31.35
N SER A 3 -33.57 2.16 -32.26
CA SER A 3 -32.26 1.73 -32.71
C SER A 3 -31.20 1.62 -31.61
N GLU A 4 -30.49 0.49 -31.60
CA GLU A 4 -29.24 0.21 -30.88
C GLU A 4 -28.10 1.15 -31.31
N THR A 5 -28.12 2.40 -30.87
CA THR A 5 -26.88 3.12 -30.61
C THR A 5 -26.46 2.77 -29.19
N GLY A 6 -25.43 1.93 -29.05
CA GLY A 6 -24.91 1.47 -27.75
C GLY A 6 -24.42 2.63 -26.88
N GLU A 7 -25.33 3.26 -26.14
CA GLU A 7 -24.98 4.20 -25.09
C GLU A 7 -24.26 3.43 -23.99
N LEU A 8 -22.95 3.72 -23.84
CA LEU A 8 -22.18 3.28 -22.68
C LEU A 8 -22.75 3.95 -21.44
N THR A 9 -23.68 3.27 -20.78
CA THR A 9 -24.25 3.73 -19.52
C THR A 9 -23.31 3.42 -18.36
N VAL A 10 -23.40 4.20 -17.28
CA VAL A 10 -22.65 3.95 -16.04
C VAL A 10 -22.91 2.53 -15.53
N ASP A 11 -24.15 2.07 -15.62
CA ASP A 11 -24.56 0.76 -15.15
C ASP A 11 -24.03 -0.36 -16.04
N SER A 12 -24.04 -0.22 -17.37
CA SER A 12 -23.45 -1.22 -18.27
C SER A 12 -21.93 -1.34 -18.07
N LEU A 13 -21.22 -0.23 -17.88
CA LEU A 13 -19.78 -0.23 -17.58
C LEU A 13 -19.48 -0.87 -16.21
N LYS A 14 -20.29 -0.56 -15.20
CA LYS A 14 -20.20 -1.18 -13.87
C LYS A 14 -20.43 -2.69 -13.94
N GLU A 15 -21.41 -3.14 -14.72
CA GLU A 15 -21.70 -4.56 -14.94
C GLU A 15 -20.58 -5.28 -15.70
N ALA A 16 -20.05 -4.66 -16.77
CA ALA A 16 -18.88 -5.17 -17.48
C ALA A 16 -17.69 -5.33 -16.54
N GLY A 17 -17.42 -4.33 -15.69
CA GLY A 17 -16.40 -4.41 -14.65
C GLY A 17 -16.65 -5.53 -13.64
N ASN A 18 -17.90 -5.72 -13.20
CA ASN A 18 -18.27 -6.81 -12.28
C ASN A 18 -18.10 -8.19 -12.94
N ASN A 19 -18.40 -8.33 -14.22
CA ASN A 19 -18.22 -9.58 -14.96
C ASN A 19 -16.73 -9.89 -15.15
N ALA A 20 -15.93 -8.89 -15.53
CA ALA A 20 -14.47 -9.03 -15.58
C ALA A 20 -13.88 -9.42 -14.22
N MET A 21 -14.43 -8.93 -13.09
CA MET A 21 -14.03 -9.39 -11.75
C MET A 21 -14.33 -10.87 -11.51
N LYS A 22 -15.47 -11.38 -11.98
CA LYS A 22 -15.85 -12.80 -11.86
C LYS A 22 -14.97 -13.70 -12.73
N GLU A 23 -14.52 -13.19 -13.87
CA GLU A 23 -13.58 -13.87 -14.78
C GLU A 23 -12.11 -13.70 -14.37
N GLU A 24 -11.83 -13.08 -13.21
CA GLU A 24 -10.49 -12.78 -12.70
C GLU A 24 -9.65 -11.86 -13.63
N LYS A 25 -10.29 -11.17 -14.58
CA LYS A 25 -9.68 -10.18 -15.47
C LYS A 25 -9.59 -8.82 -14.79
N PHE A 26 -8.79 -8.72 -13.73
CA PHE A 26 -8.76 -7.55 -12.85
C PHE A 26 -8.31 -6.25 -13.53
N LYS A 27 -7.43 -6.32 -14.54
CA LYS A 27 -7.01 -5.13 -15.32
C LYS A 27 -8.17 -4.55 -16.12
N GLU A 28 -8.91 -5.41 -16.81
CA GLU A 28 -10.09 -5.01 -17.59
C GLU A 28 -11.19 -4.48 -16.66
N ALA A 29 -11.42 -5.12 -15.51
CA ALA A 29 -12.34 -4.63 -14.50
C ALA A 29 -11.99 -3.21 -14.05
N ALA A 30 -10.72 -2.95 -13.74
CA ALA A 30 -10.24 -1.62 -13.35
C ALA A 30 -10.45 -0.57 -14.45
N LEU A 31 -10.28 -0.94 -15.72
CA LEU A 31 -10.54 -0.07 -16.87
C LEU A 31 -12.02 0.27 -16.98
N HIS A 32 -12.92 -0.71 -16.95
CA HIS A 32 -14.36 -0.49 -17.01
C HIS A 32 -14.87 0.39 -15.86
N TYR A 33 -14.39 0.16 -14.63
CA TYR A 33 -14.73 1.05 -13.51
C TYR A 33 -14.16 2.46 -13.70
N THR A 34 -12.96 2.59 -14.25
CA THR A 34 -12.36 3.90 -14.53
C THR A 34 -13.18 4.67 -15.58
N GLU A 35 -13.68 4.00 -16.61
CA GLU A 35 -14.60 4.60 -17.57
C GLU A 35 -15.93 4.98 -16.91
N ALA A 36 -16.52 4.10 -16.11
CA ALA A 36 -17.75 4.40 -15.37
C ALA A 36 -17.59 5.63 -14.44
N ILE A 37 -16.42 5.78 -13.80
CA ILE A 37 -16.10 6.92 -12.93
C ILE A 37 -16.04 8.23 -13.71
N LYS A 38 -15.60 8.23 -14.98
CA LYS A 38 -15.61 9.44 -15.82
C LYS A 38 -17.03 9.98 -16.00
N PHE A 39 -18.02 9.09 -16.12
CA PHE A 39 -19.42 9.46 -16.24
C PHE A 39 -20.09 9.75 -14.90
N ALA A 40 -19.71 9.03 -13.83
CA ALA A 40 -20.28 9.18 -12.48
C ALA A 40 -19.20 9.34 -11.40
N PRO A 41 -18.49 10.49 -11.34
CA PRO A 41 -17.34 10.69 -10.46
C PRO A 41 -17.68 10.75 -8.97
N LYS A 42 -18.96 10.90 -8.63
CA LYS A 42 -19.45 10.96 -7.24
C LYS A 42 -20.04 9.63 -6.75
N ASN A 43 -19.93 8.56 -7.53
CA ASN A 43 -20.48 7.26 -7.15
C ASN A 43 -19.49 6.47 -6.26
N PRO A 44 -19.73 6.32 -4.94
CA PRO A 44 -18.82 5.64 -4.03
C PRO A 44 -18.65 4.15 -4.36
N ILE A 45 -19.63 3.52 -5.02
CA ILE A 45 -19.62 2.09 -5.35
C ILE A 45 -18.56 1.80 -6.40
N LEU A 46 -18.38 2.67 -7.38
CA LEU A 46 -17.38 2.48 -8.44
C LEU A 46 -15.96 2.50 -7.88
N TYR A 47 -15.65 3.44 -6.98
CA TYR A 47 -14.36 3.46 -6.28
C TYR A 47 -14.18 2.24 -5.39
N SER A 48 -15.21 1.82 -4.64
CA SER A 48 -15.14 0.60 -3.84
C SER A 48 -14.85 -0.64 -4.70
N ASN A 49 -15.49 -0.79 -5.86
CA ASN A 49 -15.25 -1.92 -6.74
C ASN A 49 -13.87 -1.86 -7.40
N ARG A 50 -13.43 -0.67 -7.86
CA ARG A 50 -12.10 -0.48 -8.43
C ARG A 50 -10.99 -0.71 -7.41
N SER A 51 -11.21 -0.35 -6.14
CA SER A 51 -10.27 -0.64 -5.05
C SER A 51 -9.98 -2.14 -4.92
N VAL A 52 -11.00 -2.99 -5.10
CA VAL A 52 -10.82 -4.45 -5.07
C VAL A 52 -10.04 -4.92 -6.29
N ALA A 53 -10.35 -4.41 -7.48
CA ALA A 53 -9.60 -4.74 -8.69
C ALA A 53 -8.11 -4.38 -8.53
N HIS A 54 -7.81 -3.19 -8.00
CA HIS A 54 -6.44 -2.78 -7.68
C HIS A 54 -5.79 -3.64 -6.60
N LEU A 55 -6.53 -4.03 -5.57
CA LEU A 55 -6.04 -4.93 -4.54
C LEU A 55 -5.64 -6.30 -5.12
N MET A 56 -6.46 -6.88 -6.00
CA MET A 56 -6.15 -8.14 -6.69
C MET A 56 -4.93 -8.01 -7.61
N LEU A 57 -4.72 -6.83 -8.19
CA LEU A 57 -3.51 -6.50 -8.97
C LEU A 57 -2.29 -6.16 -8.11
N LYS A 58 -2.40 -6.17 -6.78
CA LYS A 58 -1.37 -5.72 -5.83
C LYS A 58 -0.95 -4.25 -6.03
N HIS A 59 -1.81 -3.44 -6.63
CA HIS A 59 -1.65 -1.99 -6.72
C HIS A 59 -2.17 -1.33 -5.43
N TYR A 60 -1.49 -1.59 -4.31
CA TYR A 60 -1.97 -1.24 -2.97
C TYR A 60 -2.21 0.25 -2.76
N TYR A 61 -1.33 1.11 -3.28
CA TYR A 61 -1.51 2.57 -3.25
C TYR A 61 -2.82 3.01 -3.92
N LEU A 62 -3.07 2.55 -5.15
CA LEU A 62 -4.30 2.90 -5.87
C LEU A 62 -5.54 2.34 -5.17
N ALA A 63 -5.44 1.12 -4.62
CA ALA A 63 -6.51 0.51 -3.87
C ALA A 63 -6.87 1.29 -2.60
N ILE A 64 -5.88 1.76 -1.83
CA ILE A 64 -6.14 2.55 -0.61
C ILE A 64 -6.70 3.93 -0.95
N CYS A 65 -6.24 4.57 -2.04
CA CYS A 65 -6.79 5.82 -2.53
C CYS A 65 -8.27 5.69 -2.91
N ASP A 66 -8.62 4.66 -3.68
CA ASP A 66 -10.01 4.40 -4.07
C ASP A 66 -10.89 4.06 -2.86
N ALA A 67 -10.39 3.27 -1.91
CA ALA A 67 -11.13 2.98 -0.68
C ALA A 67 -11.40 4.25 0.14
N LYS A 68 -10.40 5.14 0.28
CA LYS A 68 -10.55 6.44 0.94
C LYS A 68 -11.53 7.36 0.19
N GLN A 69 -11.45 7.42 -1.13
CA GLN A 69 -12.38 8.19 -1.96
C GLN A 69 -13.82 7.69 -1.80
N SER A 70 -14.02 6.37 -1.73
CA SER A 70 -15.33 5.76 -1.47
C SER A 70 -15.91 6.18 -0.11
N ILE A 71 -15.06 6.24 0.93
CA ILE A 71 -15.43 6.72 2.27
C ILE A 71 -15.76 8.21 2.25
N GLU A 72 -14.97 9.02 1.56
CA GLU A 72 -15.21 10.47 1.46
C GLU A 72 -16.54 10.77 0.76
N LEU A 73 -16.84 10.06 -0.32
CA LEU A 73 -18.09 10.19 -1.06
C LEU A 73 -19.31 9.69 -0.28
N ASN A 74 -19.14 8.66 0.56
CA ASN A 74 -20.23 8.15 1.40
C ASN A 74 -19.71 7.63 2.77
N PRO A 75 -19.60 8.53 3.77
CA PRO A 75 -19.06 8.19 5.09
C PRO A 75 -19.96 7.27 5.92
N SER A 76 -21.25 7.13 5.58
CA SER A 76 -22.16 6.21 6.28
C SER A 76 -22.11 4.80 5.72
N TRP A 77 -21.46 4.58 4.57
CA TRP A 77 -21.43 3.29 3.90
C TRP A 77 -20.35 2.36 4.47
N PRO A 78 -20.71 1.23 5.11
CA PRO A 78 -19.75 0.35 5.77
C PRO A 78 -18.75 -0.29 4.80
N LYS A 79 -19.15 -0.52 3.54
CA LYS A 79 -18.29 -1.20 2.56
C LYS A 79 -17.03 -0.39 2.22
N GLY A 80 -17.07 0.95 2.25
CA GLY A 80 -15.86 1.77 2.03
C GLY A 80 -14.78 1.49 3.07
N TYR A 81 -15.16 1.51 4.35
CA TYR A 81 -14.28 1.16 5.47
C TYR A 81 -13.81 -0.29 5.41
N PHE A 82 -14.70 -1.21 5.02
CA PHE A 82 -14.33 -2.60 4.81
C PHE A 82 -13.27 -2.75 3.71
N ARG A 83 -13.40 -2.08 2.56
CA ARG A 83 -12.37 -2.10 1.50
C ARG A 83 -11.05 -1.54 1.99
N LYS A 84 -11.08 -0.44 2.73
CA LYS A 84 -9.88 0.17 3.33
C LYS A 84 -9.16 -0.84 4.25
N GLY A 85 -9.90 -1.50 5.15
CA GLY A 85 -9.36 -2.53 6.02
C GLY A 85 -8.81 -3.75 5.26
N GLN A 86 -9.40 -4.14 4.13
CA GLN A 86 -8.86 -5.21 3.29
C GLN A 86 -7.49 -4.85 2.68
N VAL A 87 -7.31 -3.60 2.25
CA VAL A 87 -6.02 -3.13 1.71
C VAL A 87 -4.96 -3.05 2.81
N GLU A 88 -5.32 -2.54 3.99
CA GLU A 88 -4.44 -2.45 5.15
C GLU A 88 -4.04 -3.86 5.64
N LEU A 89 -4.98 -4.81 5.69
CA LEU A 89 -4.70 -6.20 6.03
C LEU A 89 -3.72 -6.85 5.04
N ALA A 90 -3.93 -6.62 3.73
CA ALA A 90 -3.06 -7.16 2.68
C ALA A 90 -1.66 -6.52 2.64
N THR A 91 -1.48 -5.36 3.26
CA THR A 91 -0.19 -4.66 3.40
C THR A 91 0.43 -4.83 4.79
N HIS A 92 -0.10 -5.77 5.60
CA HIS A 92 0.34 -6.08 6.97
C HIS A 92 0.23 -4.93 7.97
N GLN A 93 -0.59 -3.92 7.65
CA GLN A 93 -0.94 -2.80 8.53
C GLN A 93 -2.09 -3.22 9.45
N TYR A 94 -1.86 -4.23 10.29
CA TYR A 94 -2.91 -4.88 11.07
C TYR A 94 -3.60 -3.94 12.09
N THR A 95 -2.85 -2.99 12.66
CA THR A 95 -3.43 -1.98 13.57
C THR A 95 -4.48 -1.14 12.84
N ASP A 96 -4.11 -0.63 11.68
CA ASP A 96 -4.94 0.27 10.88
C ASP A 96 -6.14 -0.51 10.31
N ALA A 97 -5.91 -1.76 9.88
CA ALA A 97 -6.96 -2.67 9.43
C ALA A 97 -8.01 -2.93 10.51
N CYS A 98 -7.60 -3.18 11.76
CA CYS A 98 -8.53 -3.36 12.88
C CYS A 98 -9.38 -2.11 13.12
N GLU A 99 -8.79 -0.91 13.05
CA GLU A 99 -9.53 0.35 13.18
C GLU A 99 -10.55 0.52 12.04
N SER A 100 -10.13 0.30 10.80
CA SER A 100 -11.01 0.37 9.62
C SER A 100 -12.16 -0.63 9.71
N PHE A 101 -11.92 -1.88 10.13
CA PHE A 101 -13.00 -2.86 10.31
C PHE A 101 -13.92 -2.54 11.49
N ARG A 102 -13.41 -1.97 12.58
CA ARG A 102 -14.24 -1.46 13.69
C ARG A 102 -15.14 -0.32 13.23
N GLU A 103 -14.62 0.61 12.42
CA GLU A 103 -15.43 1.67 11.82
C GLU A 103 -16.50 1.11 10.88
N ALA A 104 -16.18 0.08 10.08
CA ALA A 104 -17.15 -0.61 9.25
C ALA A 104 -18.25 -1.28 10.10
N LEU A 105 -17.88 -1.93 11.21
CA LEU A 105 -18.80 -2.60 12.12
C LEU A 105 -19.69 -1.60 12.88
N LYS A 106 -19.18 -0.42 13.26
CA LYS A 106 -20.02 0.65 13.85
C LYS A 106 -21.19 1.04 12.94
N ARG A 107 -20.99 1.01 11.62
CA ARG A 107 -21.99 1.35 10.59
C ARG A 107 -22.88 0.17 10.21
N SER A 108 -22.36 -1.06 10.35
CA SER A 108 -23.13 -2.29 10.15
C SER A 108 -22.86 -3.30 11.28
N PRO A 109 -23.51 -3.15 12.45
CA PRO A 109 -23.16 -3.90 13.67
C PRO A 109 -23.40 -5.41 13.64
N GLN A 110 -24.04 -5.91 12.59
CA GLN A 110 -24.47 -7.31 12.48
C GLN A 110 -23.91 -8.01 11.25
N ASP A 111 -22.96 -7.41 10.52
CA ASP A 111 -22.37 -8.06 9.35
C ASP A 111 -21.33 -9.11 9.78
N PRO A 112 -21.61 -10.43 9.61
CA PRO A 112 -20.68 -11.48 10.01
C PRO A 112 -19.38 -11.47 9.19
N ILE A 113 -19.39 -10.91 7.98
CA ILE A 113 -18.20 -10.81 7.13
C ILE A 113 -17.22 -9.81 7.74
N ILE A 114 -17.73 -8.66 8.20
CA ILE A 114 -16.91 -7.63 8.85
C ILE A 114 -16.35 -8.17 10.17
N TYR A 115 -17.17 -8.85 10.96
CA TYR A 115 -16.73 -9.45 12.23
C TYR A 115 -15.59 -10.47 12.03
N ARG A 116 -15.72 -11.37 11.04
CA ARG A 116 -14.67 -12.34 10.70
C ARG A 116 -13.39 -11.64 10.24
N ALA A 117 -13.50 -10.60 9.43
CA ALA A 117 -12.34 -9.83 8.96
C ALA A 117 -11.63 -9.11 10.12
N LEU A 118 -12.39 -8.53 11.05
CA LEU A 118 -11.84 -7.92 12.27
C LEU A 118 -11.12 -8.96 13.13
N SER A 119 -11.76 -10.09 13.43
CA SER A 119 -11.17 -11.15 14.24
C SER A 119 -9.88 -11.72 13.64
N ASN A 120 -9.86 -11.93 12.31
CA ASN A 120 -8.65 -12.32 11.59
C ASN A 120 -7.54 -11.27 11.73
N SER A 121 -7.88 -9.99 11.58
CA SER A 121 -6.92 -8.89 11.71
C SER A 121 -6.35 -8.78 13.13
N GLU A 122 -7.18 -8.99 14.15
CA GLU A 122 -6.76 -9.00 15.55
C GLU A 122 -5.84 -10.19 15.85
N GLN A 123 -6.14 -11.36 15.31
CA GLN A 123 -5.27 -12.53 15.44
C GLN A 123 -3.88 -12.29 14.82
N GLU A 124 -3.84 -11.72 13.62
CA GLU A 124 -2.58 -11.38 12.95
C GLU A 124 -1.81 -10.27 13.69
N LEU A 125 -2.52 -9.27 14.24
CA LEU A 125 -1.91 -8.24 15.08
C LEU A 125 -1.23 -8.85 16.32
N LEU A 126 -1.91 -9.76 17.02
CA LEU A 126 -1.33 -10.45 18.19
C LEU A 126 -0.13 -11.30 17.80
N ARG A 127 -0.19 -11.99 16.66
CA ARG A 127 0.93 -12.76 16.12
C ARG A 127 2.12 -11.85 15.79
N GLN A 128 1.88 -10.72 15.15
CA GLN A 128 2.92 -9.74 14.83
C GLN A 128 3.54 -9.15 16.11
N GLN A 129 2.74 -8.81 17.12
CA GLN A 129 3.21 -8.32 18.41
C GLN A 129 4.06 -9.35 19.15
N LYS A 130 3.69 -10.63 19.11
CA LYS A 130 4.48 -11.71 19.69
C LYS A 130 5.83 -11.85 18.97
N LEU A 131 5.81 -11.89 17.64
CA LEU A 131 7.03 -11.92 16.83
C LEU A 131 7.93 -10.71 17.10
N ASP A 132 7.38 -9.51 17.23
CA ASP A 132 8.15 -8.30 17.54
C ASP A 132 8.85 -8.38 18.90
N LYS A 133 8.21 -9.02 19.88
CA LYS A 133 8.81 -9.28 21.19
C LYS A 133 9.89 -10.36 21.11
N ASP A 134 9.67 -11.41 20.33
CA ASP A 134 10.52 -12.60 20.30
C ASP A 134 11.77 -12.44 19.39
N VAL A 135 11.65 -11.75 18.25
CA VAL A 135 12.74 -11.59 17.25
C VAL A 135 14.06 -11.07 17.86
N PRO A 136 14.08 -10.05 18.73
CA PRO A 136 15.31 -9.60 19.38
C PRO A 136 15.98 -10.69 20.25
N TRP A 137 15.20 -11.56 20.89
CA TRP A 137 15.71 -12.65 21.72
C TRP A 137 16.26 -13.80 20.86
N VAL A 138 15.61 -14.11 19.75
CA VAL A 138 16.15 -15.07 18.76
C VAL A 138 17.49 -14.58 18.22
N GLY A 139 17.59 -13.31 17.85
CA GLY A 139 18.85 -12.69 17.42
C GLY A 139 19.96 -12.75 18.47
N ALA A 140 19.61 -12.50 19.74
CA ALA A 140 20.54 -12.66 20.86
C ALA A 140 21.01 -14.12 21.01
N GLY A 141 20.09 -15.09 20.93
CA GLY A 141 20.40 -16.52 21.01
C GLY A 141 21.35 -16.99 19.91
N VAL A 142 21.13 -16.58 18.66
CA VAL A 142 22.05 -16.84 17.54
C VAL A 142 23.43 -16.24 17.82
N GLY A 143 23.49 -15.01 18.34
CA GLY A 143 24.74 -14.37 18.74
C GLY A 143 25.48 -15.12 19.85
N ILE A 144 24.76 -15.67 20.84
CA ILE A 144 25.37 -16.51 21.91
C ILE A 144 25.98 -17.77 21.32
N ILE A 145 25.30 -18.45 20.39
CA ILE A 145 25.81 -19.67 19.74
C ILE A 145 27.10 -19.37 18.96
N ILE A 146 27.11 -18.28 18.18
CA ILE A 146 28.29 -17.84 17.43
C ILE A 146 29.43 -17.46 18.39
N GLY A 147 29.12 -16.72 19.46
CA GLY A 147 30.10 -16.34 20.48
C GLY A 147 30.73 -17.55 21.17
N ALA A 148 29.92 -18.56 21.54
CA ALA A 148 30.42 -19.79 22.14
C ALA A 148 31.31 -20.58 21.16
N ALA A 149 30.91 -20.69 19.89
CA ALA A 149 31.72 -21.33 18.86
C ALA A 149 33.07 -20.63 18.64
N TYR A 150 33.09 -19.29 18.64
CA TYR A 150 34.31 -18.49 18.57
C TYR A 150 35.26 -18.78 19.74
N VAL A 151 34.73 -18.78 20.98
CA VAL A 151 35.52 -19.09 22.18
C VAL A 151 36.10 -20.51 22.13
N LEU A 152 35.28 -21.50 21.74
CA LEU A 152 35.74 -22.89 21.59
C LEU A 152 36.84 -23.00 20.55
N SER A 153 36.64 -22.44 19.34
CA SER A 153 37.65 -22.45 18.28
C SER A 153 38.97 -21.83 18.73
N LYS A 154 38.90 -20.70 19.46
CA LYS A 154 40.08 -20.01 20.00
C LYS A 154 40.78 -20.80 21.11
N MET A 155 40.04 -21.55 21.92
CA MET A 155 40.59 -22.42 22.96
C MET A 155 41.41 -23.58 22.37
N PHE A 156 41.04 -24.10 21.19
CA PHE A 156 41.74 -25.22 20.54
C PHE A 156 43.02 -24.83 19.76
N TYR A 157 43.18 -23.58 19.31
CA TYR A 157 44.24 -23.18 18.35
C TYR A 157 45.54 -22.59 18.94
N LYS A 158 45.75 -22.66 20.28
CA LYS A 158 46.99 -22.36 21.05
C LYS A 158 47.04 -21.01 21.82
N ASN A 159 47.01 -21.15 23.16
CA ASN A 159 47.66 -20.42 24.26
C ASN A 159 47.82 -18.88 24.23
N SER A 160 46.77 -18.13 23.88
CA SER A 160 46.70 -16.73 24.31
C SER A 160 46.01 -16.64 25.67
N PHE A 161 46.74 -16.16 26.68
CA PHE A 161 46.23 -15.85 28.03
C PHE A 161 45.02 -14.92 27.91
N GLN A 162 43.82 -15.48 28.05
CA GLN A 162 42.60 -14.69 28.11
C GLN A 162 41.91 -14.98 29.42
N HIS A 163 41.82 -13.96 30.27
CA HIS A 163 41.06 -14.04 31.49
C HIS A 163 39.62 -14.50 31.17
N PRO A 164 39.03 -15.42 31.95
CA PRO A 164 37.69 -15.97 31.67
C PRO A 164 36.63 -14.86 31.54
N LEU A 165 36.83 -13.75 32.26
CA LEU A 165 36.01 -12.55 32.16
C LEU A 165 35.99 -11.97 30.73
N PHE A 166 37.13 -11.87 30.06
CA PHE A 166 37.21 -11.35 28.69
C PHE A 166 36.45 -12.24 27.70
N MET A 167 36.49 -13.56 27.89
CA MET A 167 35.72 -14.49 27.05
C MET A 167 34.22 -14.26 27.22
N CYS A 168 33.73 -14.14 28.46
CA CYS A 168 32.35 -13.79 28.74
C CYS A 168 31.94 -12.43 28.16
N PHE A 169 32.82 -11.42 28.23
CA PHE A 169 32.55 -10.12 27.61
C PHE A 169 32.39 -10.23 26.10
N THR A 170 33.24 -11.01 25.41
CA THR A 170 33.13 -11.17 23.95
C THR A 170 31.85 -11.88 23.52
N THR A 171 31.39 -12.89 24.26
CA THR A 171 30.14 -13.59 23.92
C THR A 171 28.91 -12.72 24.18
N ILE A 172 28.88 -11.99 25.29
CA ILE A 172 27.83 -11.01 25.60
C ILE A 172 27.79 -9.91 24.54
N PHE A 173 28.95 -9.42 24.09
CA PHE A 173 29.05 -8.41 23.05
C PHE A 173 28.47 -8.92 21.71
N ILE A 174 28.85 -10.12 21.27
CA ILE A 174 28.30 -10.74 20.05
C ILE A 174 26.79 -10.95 20.16
N ALA A 175 26.29 -11.35 21.33
CA ALA A 175 24.85 -11.48 21.58
C ALA A 175 24.10 -10.13 21.49
N MET A 176 24.68 -9.05 22.03
CA MET A 176 24.12 -7.70 21.91
C MET A 176 24.07 -7.23 20.45
N VAL A 177 25.14 -7.48 19.67
CA VAL A 177 25.18 -7.19 18.24
C VAL A 177 24.11 -7.99 17.48
N GLY A 178 23.96 -9.29 17.76
CA GLY A 178 22.93 -10.13 17.16
C GLY A 178 21.51 -9.61 17.42
N ARG A 179 21.22 -9.17 18.65
CA ARG A 179 19.95 -8.52 19.01
C ARG A 179 19.73 -7.22 18.24
N PHE A 180 20.76 -6.40 18.10
CA PHE A 180 20.69 -5.12 17.39
C PHE A 180 20.42 -5.34 15.88
N ILE A 181 21.11 -6.29 15.26
CA ILE A 181 20.90 -6.66 13.85
C ILE A 181 19.49 -7.20 13.63
N ALA A 182 19.01 -8.13 14.48
CA ALA A 182 17.66 -8.67 14.37
C ALA A 182 16.59 -7.56 14.50
N LYS A 183 16.77 -6.62 15.43
CA LYS A 183 15.87 -5.48 15.61
C LYS A 183 15.90 -4.52 14.42
N THR A 184 17.08 -4.22 13.88
CA THR A 184 17.22 -3.32 12.71
C THR A 184 16.62 -3.92 11.45
N ILE A 185 16.85 -5.22 11.18
CA ILE A 185 16.18 -5.95 10.09
C ILE A 185 14.67 -5.89 10.25
N ARG A 186 14.15 -6.13 11.47
CA ARG A 186 12.71 -6.09 11.72
C ARG A 186 12.10 -4.71 11.45
N VAL A 187 12.77 -3.65 11.91
CA VAL A 187 12.34 -2.27 11.64
C VAL A 187 12.39 -1.96 10.15
N TYR A 188 13.44 -2.41 9.45
CA TYR A 188 13.56 -2.25 8.00
C TYR A 188 12.41 -2.92 7.25
N MET A 189 12.07 -4.17 7.59
CA MET A 189 10.95 -4.89 6.97
C MET A 189 9.61 -4.19 7.18
N LYS A 190 9.33 -3.71 8.40
CA LYS A 190 8.11 -2.90 8.68
C LYS A 190 8.07 -1.62 7.87
N ASN A 191 9.22 -0.99 7.65
CA ASN A 191 9.28 0.21 6.83
C ASN A 191 8.98 -0.09 5.35
N GLN A 192 9.40 -1.26 4.85
CA GLN A 192 9.06 -1.70 3.49
C GLN A 192 7.56 -1.97 3.32
N GLU A 193 6.91 -2.56 4.33
CA GLU A 193 5.46 -2.77 4.32
C GLU A 193 4.70 -1.44 4.21
N LYS A 194 5.10 -0.42 4.96
CA LYS A 194 4.49 0.91 4.90
C LYS A 194 4.63 1.58 3.53
N LYS A 195 5.76 1.41 2.87
CA LYS A 195 6.00 1.94 1.51
C LYS A 195 5.03 1.37 0.47
N LEU A 196 4.37 0.24 0.73
CA LEU A 196 3.37 -0.32 -0.19
C LEU A 196 2.13 0.59 -0.33
N LEU A 197 1.83 1.38 0.71
CA LEU A 197 0.72 2.33 0.72
C LEU A 197 1.14 3.75 0.30
N GLU A 198 2.41 3.95 -0.03
CA GLU A 198 2.93 5.22 -0.56
C GLU A 198 2.85 5.22 -2.10
N PRO A 199 2.73 6.40 -2.73
CA PRO A 199 2.76 6.48 -4.19
C PRO A 199 4.08 5.90 -4.71
N PRO A 200 4.07 5.04 -5.75
CA PRO A 200 5.29 4.62 -6.42
C PRO A 200 6.05 5.83 -6.97
N ASP A 201 7.39 5.79 -6.90
CA ASP A 201 8.28 6.89 -7.30
C ASP A 201 7.99 7.44 -8.71
N ASN A 202 7.61 6.56 -9.64
CA ASN A 202 7.25 6.97 -11.00
C ASN A 202 6.01 7.88 -11.05
N LEU A 203 5.02 7.69 -10.17
CA LEU A 203 3.85 8.58 -10.10
C LEU A 203 4.23 9.96 -9.55
N LEU A 204 5.11 10.02 -8.56
CA LEU A 204 5.62 11.29 -8.04
C LEU A 204 6.39 12.07 -9.11
N ASN A 205 7.28 11.39 -9.85
CA ASN A 205 8.00 12.00 -10.95
C ASN A 205 7.06 12.48 -12.06
N CYS A 206 5.99 11.74 -12.37
CA CYS A 206 4.96 12.20 -13.31
C CYS A 206 4.24 13.45 -12.81
N GLU A 207 3.84 13.52 -11.54
CA GLU A 207 3.24 14.73 -10.98
C GLU A 207 4.18 15.94 -10.98
N GLU A 208 5.47 15.74 -10.69
CA GLU A 208 6.48 16.79 -10.77
C GLU A 208 6.67 17.27 -12.21
N ASN A 209 6.71 16.33 -13.16
CA ASN A 209 6.79 16.63 -14.59
C ASN A 209 5.52 17.34 -15.09
N GLU A 210 4.32 16.92 -14.70
CA GLU A 210 3.06 17.58 -15.05
C GLU A 210 2.98 18.99 -14.45
N LYS A 211 3.39 19.18 -13.19
CA LYS A 211 3.48 20.51 -12.56
C LYS A 211 4.51 21.39 -13.28
N ALA A 212 5.63 20.83 -13.71
CA ALA A 212 6.63 21.54 -14.51
C ALA A 212 6.08 21.92 -15.90
N GLU A 213 5.37 21.02 -16.57
CA GLU A 213 4.71 21.26 -17.86
C GLU A 213 3.57 22.29 -17.78
N GLU A 214 2.75 22.26 -16.72
CA GLU A 214 1.73 23.28 -16.48
C GLU A 214 2.34 24.66 -16.23
N GLN A 215 3.44 24.71 -15.46
CA GLN A 215 4.19 25.95 -15.28
C GLN A 215 4.78 26.44 -16.60
N GLN A 216 5.21 25.54 -17.48
CA GLN A 216 5.71 25.88 -18.82
C GLN A 216 4.60 26.37 -19.76
N LYS A 217 3.41 25.74 -19.75
CA LYS A 217 2.21 26.21 -20.47
C LYS A 217 1.72 27.57 -19.98
N LYS A 218 1.79 27.85 -18.68
CA LYS A 218 1.47 29.19 -18.13
C LYS A 218 2.48 30.26 -18.55
N LYS A 219 3.73 29.88 -18.86
CA LYS A 219 4.79 30.80 -19.34
C LYS A 219 4.73 31.07 -20.85
N THR A 220 4.06 30.23 -21.66
CA THR A 220 3.87 30.54 -23.08
C THR A 220 2.90 31.71 -23.26
N PRO A 221 3.29 32.81 -23.95
CA PRO A 221 2.45 33.99 -24.09
C PRO A 221 1.18 33.67 -24.87
N ARG A 222 0.02 33.92 -24.27
CA ARG A 222 -1.29 33.73 -24.90
C ARG A 222 -1.58 34.92 -25.82
N TYR A 223 -1.30 34.75 -27.12
CA TYR A 223 -1.58 35.77 -28.13
C TYR A 223 -3.08 36.00 -28.32
N THR A 224 -3.48 37.25 -28.45
CA THR A 224 -4.87 37.61 -28.81
C THR A 224 -5.14 37.27 -30.28
N LYS A 225 -6.43 37.03 -30.64
CA LYS A 225 -6.85 36.68 -32.02
C LYS A 225 -6.33 37.67 -33.08
N SER A 226 -6.16 38.95 -32.74
CA SER A 226 -5.59 39.97 -33.63
C SER A 226 -4.08 39.78 -33.85
N GLN A 227 -3.31 39.51 -32.78
CA GLN A 227 -1.86 39.29 -32.83
C GLN A 227 -1.47 38.02 -33.62
N ALA A 228 -2.27 36.95 -33.50
CA ALA A 228 -2.07 35.73 -34.27
C ALA A 228 -2.26 35.97 -35.79
N ARG A 229 -3.27 36.76 -36.17
CA ARG A 229 -3.54 37.13 -37.58
C ARG A 229 -2.42 37.96 -38.21
N MET A 230 -1.80 38.86 -37.44
CA MET A 230 -0.70 39.70 -37.93
C MET A 230 0.58 38.89 -38.22
N ARG A 231 0.88 37.88 -37.40
CA ARG A 231 1.99 36.96 -37.66
C ARG A 231 1.75 36.06 -38.86
N TYR A 232 0.53 35.56 -39.03
CA TYR A 232 0.16 34.76 -40.20
C TYR A 232 0.35 35.53 -41.52
N LYS A 233 0.00 36.83 -41.54
CA LYS A 233 0.25 37.69 -42.71
C LYS A 233 1.76 37.91 -42.97
N LYS A 234 2.58 38.07 -41.93
CA LYS A 234 4.03 38.26 -42.06
C LYS A 234 4.78 37.00 -42.51
N GLY A 235 4.29 35.80 -42.22
CA GLY A 235 4.92 34.55 -42.66
C GLY A 235 4.50 34.09 -44.06
N LYS A 236 3.60 34.82 -44.72
CA LYS A 236 3.06 34.50 -46.06
C LYS A 236 3.54 35.46 -47.15
N ALA A 237 4.41 36.41 -46.79
CA ALA A 237 5.17 37.27 -47.69
C ALA A 237 6.58 36.68 -47.82
#